data_AF-A0AAE3MFA0-F1
#
_entry.id   AF-A0AAE3MFA0-F1
#
_cell.length_a   1.000
_cell.length_b   1.000
_cell.length_c   1.000
_cell.angle_alpha   90.00
_cell.angle_beta   90.00
_cell.angle_gamma   90.00
#
_symmetry.space_group_name_H-M   'P 1'
#
loop_
_entity.id
_entity.type
_entity.pdbx_description
1 polymer ?
#
loop_
_entity_poly.entity_id
_entity_poly.type
_entity_poly.pdbx_seq_one_letter_code
_entity_poly.pdbx_strand_id
1 'polypeptide(L)'
;MKKILILSILFVSFFAVKSSAQCGDNLLKQALKEMGDTQYMKDFTVDLQQEKKDTKTGYVKYSVILNSRSQYRFNTVNGLGNPEKVIMQLYDGDKLLYSNFEGGKMYSAFEFLCRKTKVYSLVFSFKGGAEGCAKGVMSLVKQYTAAEISSM
;
A
#
# COMPACT_ATOMS: atom_id res chain seq x y z
N MET A 1 -18.29 8.76 62.49
CA MET A 1 -17.63 9.56 61.45
C MET A 1 -16.43 8.74 60.92
N LYS A 2 -16.47 7.63 60.18
CA LYS A 2 -17.32 7.03 59.13
C LYS A 2 -17.64 8.01 57.99
N LYS A 3 -17.01 7.78 56.82
CA LYS A 3 -17.33 8.27 55.45
C LYS A 3 -16.32 9.19 54.72
N ILE A 4 -15.01 9.14 54.98
CA ILE A 4 -14.03 9.86 54.11
C ILE A 4 -12.74 9.06 53.88
N LEU A 5 -12.84 7.80 53.45
CA LEU A 5 -11.63 7.02 53.10
C LEU A 5 -11.86 5.95 52.02
N ILE A 6 -12.94 6.09 51.23
CA ILE A 6 -13.30 5.14 50.16
C ILE A 6 -13.87 5.93 48.98
N LEU A 7 -13.10 6.82 48.37
CA LEU A 7 -13.56 7.45 47.11
C LEU A 7 -12.45 7.94 46.17
N SER A 8 -11.16 7.70 46.46
CA SER A 8 -10.06 8.24 45.65
C SER A 8 -9.24 7.21 44.85
N ILE A 9 -9.61 5.93 44.89
CA ILE A 9 -8.88 4.85 44.18
C ILE A 9 -9.59 4.42 42.88
N LEU A 10 -10.76 5.00 42.59
CA LEU A 10 -11.63 4.50 41.53
C LEU A 10 -11.70 5.42 40.30
N PHE A 11 -10.58 5.98 39.80
CA PHE A 11 -10.64 6.82 38.59
C PHE A 11 -9.36 6.87 37.74
N VAL A 12 -8.56 5.81 37.73
CA VAL A 12 -7.43 5.68 36.77
C VAL A 12 -7.44 4.30 36.11
N SER A 13 -8.56 3.95 35.50
CA SER A 13 -8.58 2.98 34.41
C SER A 13 -8.79 3.77 33.11
N PHE A 14 -7.76 4.55 32.75
CA PHE A 14 -7.73 5.23 31.47
C PHE A 14 -7.66 4.14 30.40
N PHE A 15 -8.80 3.99 29.71
CA PHE A 15 -9.00 3.07 28.61
C PHE A 15 -7.81 3.15 27.64
N ALA A 16 -7.08 2.04 27.50
CA ALA A 16 -6.19 1.85 26.37
C ALA A 16 -7.07 1.65 25.12
N VAL A 17 -7.57 2.75 24.57
CA VAL A 17 -8.23 2.77 23.27
C VAL A 17 -7.12 2.42 22.27
N LYS A 18 -7.15 1.20 21.72
CA LYS A 18 -6.34 0.86 20.56
C LYS A 18 -6.86 1.71 19.40
N SER A 19 -6.20 2.84 19.17
CA SER A 19 -6.50 3.73 18.05
C SER A 19 -6.02 3.06 16.76
N SER A 20 -6.93 2.40 16.05
CA SER A 20 -6.69 1.87 14.70
C SER A 20 -6.87 2.95 13.61
N ALA A 21 -6.89 4.24 13.98
CA ALA A 21 -7.49 5.30 13.17
C ALA A 21 -6.57 6.02 12.18
N GLN A 22 -5.40 5.49 11.82
CA GLN A 22 -4.43 6.21 10.97
C GLN A 22 -4.44 5.78 9.49
N CYS A 23 -5.52 5.14 9.04
CA CYS A 23 -5.78 4.77 7.66
C CYS A 23 -6.56 5.86 6.91
N GLY A 24 -6.06 7.11 6.91
CA GLY A 24 -6.77 8.28 6.38
C GLY A 24 -5.96 9.14 5.40
N ASP A 25 -6.47 10.34 5.08
CA ASP A 25 -5.92 11.25 4.05
C ASP A 25 -4.45 11.63 4.24
N ASN A 26 -3.96 11.63 5.47
CA ASN A 26 -2.54 11.88 5.77
C ASN A 26 -1.62 10.85 5.10
N LEU A 27 -2.10 9.62 4.95
CA LEU A 27 -1.35 8.56 4.31
C LEU A 27 -1.24 8.77 2.80
N LEU A 28 -2.30 9.28 2.15
CA LEU A 28 -2.22 9.67 0.74
C LEU A 28 -1.24 10.81 0.53
N LYS A 29 -1.26 11.84 1.40
CA LYS A 29 -0.29 12.95 1.33
C LYS A 29 1.16 12.44 1.43
N GLN A 30 1.42 11.47 2.30
CA GLN A 30 2.74 10.85 2.39
C GLN A 30 3.08 10.07 1.10
N ALA A 31 2.15 9.28 0.58
CA ALA A 31 2.34 8.52 -0.67
C ALA A 31 2.69 9.45 -1.84
N LEU A 32 1.98 10.57 -1.96
CA LEU A 32 2.21 11.60 -2.98
C LEU A 32 3.57 12.30 -2.79
N LYS A 33 4.03 12.48 -1.55
CA LYS A 33 5.37 13.01 -1.28
C LYS A 33 6.46 12.01 -1.69
N GLU A 34 6.28 10.73 -1.39
CA GLU A 34 7.27 9.68 -1.72
C GLU A 34 7.33 9.32 -3.21
N MET A 35 6.31 9.71 -3.97
CA MET A 35 6.29 9.63 -5.44
C MET A 35 7.36 10.51 -6.10
N GLY A 36 7.83 11.56 -5.40
CA GLY A 36 8.83 12.51 -5.92
C GLY A 36 8.29 13.37 -7.06
N ASP A 37 9.17 13.78 -7.97
CA ASP A 37 8.86 14.70 -9.08
C ASP A 37 8.16 14.04 -10.28
N THR A 38 7.63 12.83 -10.10
CA THR A 38 6.96 12.09 -11.18
C THR A 38 5.50 12.56 -11.32
N GLN A 39 4.90 12.33 -12.49
CA GLN A 39 3.53 12.81 -12.74
C GLN A 39 2.50 11.85 -12.11
N TYR A 40 1.73 12.33 -11.14
CA TYR A 40 0.67 11.55 -10.51
C TYR A 40 -0.34 11.02 -11.53
N MET A 41 -0.69 9.73 -11.43
CA MET A 41 -1.71 9.10 -12.28
C MET A 41 -2.89 8.56 -11.48
N LYS A 42 -2.64 7.76 -10.44
CA LYS A 42 -3.70 7.09 -9.67
C LYS A 42 -3.22 6.67 -8.29
N ASP A 43 -4.08 6.75 -7.28
CA ASP A 43 -3.87 6.15 -5.96
C ASP A 43 -4.72 4.88 -5.75
N PHE A 44 -4.26 4.05 -4.82
CA PHE A 44 -4.88 2.79 -4.44
C PHE A 44 -5.02 2.73 -2.92
N THR A 45 -6.22 2.39 -2.45
CA THR A 45 -6.50 2.26 -1.02
C THR A 45 -6.44 0.80 -0.65
N VAL A 46 -5.48 0.43 0.18
CA VAL A 46 -5.41 -0.91 0.74
C VAL A 46 -5.99 -0.81 2.15
N ASP A 47 -7.11 -1.47 2.38
CA ASP A 47 -7.70 -1.64 3.70
C ASP A 47 -8.08 -3.12 3.81
N LEU A 48 -7.26 -3.88 4.52
CA LEU A 48 -7.45 -5.30 4.76
C LEU A 48 -7.83 -5.49 6.22
N GLN A 49 -9.06 -5.93 6.47
CA GLN A 49 -9.56 -6.24 7.81
C GLN A 49 -9.60 -7.76 7.98
N GLN A 50 -9.18 -8.26 9.14
CA GLN A 50 -9.34 -9.69 9.44
C GLN A 50 -10.80 -9.98 9.80
N GLU A 51 -11.53 -10.67 8.91
CA GLU A 51 -12.84 -11.18 9.28
C GLU A 51 -12.71 -12.43 10.17
N LYS A 52 -13.37 -12.42 11.33
CA LYS A 52 -13.34 -13.51 12.33
C LYS A 52 -13.93 -14.85 11.85
N LYS A 53 -14.55 -14.90 10.67
CA LYS A 53 -15.30 -16.07 10.18
C LYS A 53 -14.86 -16.58 8.81
N ASP A 54 -14.02 -15.85 8.08
CA ASP A 54 -13.64 -16.25 6.73
C ASP A 54 -12.13 -16.14 6.55
N THR A 55 -11.49 -17.24 6.13
CA THR A 55 -10.04 -17.38 5.96
C THR A 55 -9.53 -16.67 4.69
N LYS A 56 -10.34 -15.80 4.09
CA LYS A 56 -10.10 -15.14 2.81
C LYS A 56 -10.07 -13.62 2.91
N THR A 57 -9.11 -13.07 3.63
CA THR A 57 -8.72 -11.66 3.45
C THR A 57 -7.20 -11.55 3.35
N GLY A 58 -6.64 -12.03 2.24
CA GLY A 58 -5.19 -12.02 2.01
C GLY A 58 -4.68 -10.83 1.21
N TYR A 59 -5.50 -10.28 0.30
CA TYR A 59 -5.07 -9.28 -0.65
C TYR A 59 -6.20 -8.42 -1.23
N VAL A 60 -5.85 -7.23 -1.71
CA VAL A 60 -6.67 -6.38 -2.58
C VAL A 60 -6.06 -6.38 -3.98
N LYS A 61 -6.89 -6.48 -5.02
CA LYS A 61 -6.44 -6.47 -6.42
C LYS A 61 -7.10 -5.34 -7.20
N TYR A 62 -6.29 -4.60 -7.95
CA TYR A 62 -6.72 -3.58 -8.88
C TYR A 62 -6.33 -3.94 -10.31
N SER A 63 -7.22 -3.69 -11.26
CA SER A 63 -6.90 -3.72 -12.68
C SER A 63 -6.44 -2.34 -13.13
N VAL A 64 -5.27 -2.27 -13.76
CA VAL A 64 -4.68 -1.01 -14.25
C VAL A 64 -4.32 -1.15 -15.73
N ILE A 65 -4.67 -0.14 -16.52
CA ILE A 65 -4.24 -0.06 -17.93
C ILE A 65 -2.93 0.69 -17.95
N LEU A 66 -1.88 0.06 -18.46
CA LEU A 66 -0.59 0.69 -18.69
C LEU A 66 -0.38 0.85 -20.19
N ASN A 67 0.13 2.02 -20.59
CA ASN A 67 0.38 2.33 -21.99
C ASN A 67 1.80 1.90 -22.38
N SER A 68 1.94 1.37 -23.59
CA SER A 68 3.25 1.08 -24.18
C SER A 68 4.10 2.35 -24.22
N ARG A 69 5.41 2.16 -24.09
CA ARG A 69 6.42 3.21 -24.14
C ARG A 69 6.36 4.16 -22.94
N SER A 70 5.82 3.72 -21.81
CA SER A 70 5.76 4.51 -20.58
C SER A 70 6.48 3.77 -19.46
N GLN A 71 7.34 4.49 -18.75
CA GLN A 71 7.92 4.05 -17.49
C GLN A 71 7.07 4.59 -16.34
N TYR A 72 6.54 3.65 -15.58
CA TYR A 72 5.72 3.93 -14.41
C TYR A 72 6.52 3.69 -13.14
N ARG A 73 6.25 4.48 -12.11
CA ARG A 73 6.71 4.24 -10.75
C ARG A 73 5.51 3.88 -9.89
N PHE A 74 5.71 2.89 -9.03
CA PHE A 74 4.74 2.46 -8.05
C PHE A 74 5.38 2.56 -6.69
N ASN A 75 4.78 3.31 -5.76
CA ASN A 75 5.26 3.44 -4.39
C ASN A 75 4.14 3.18 -3.39
N THR A 76 4.50 2.76 -2.18
CA THR A 76 3.54 2.45 -1.11
C THR A 76 3.98 3.00 0.23
N VAL A 77 3.00 3.47 0.99
CA VAL A 77 3.18 3.88 2.38
C VAL A 77 2.19 3.13 3.28
N ASN A 78 2.65 2.78 4.48
CA ASN A 78 1.90 1.99 5.44
C ASN A 78 1.28 2.88 6.51
N GLY A 79 0.07 2.52 6.95
CA GLY A 79 -0.48 3.06 8.18
C GLY A 79 0.45 2.76 9.36
N LEU A 80 0.56 3.71 10.27
CA LEU A 80 1.45 3.61 11.44
C LEU A 80 1.12 2.45 12.38
N GLY A 81 -0.13 1.95 12.34
CA GLY A 81 -0.58 0.80 13.12
C GLY A 81 -0.28 -0.57 12.49
N ASN A 82 0.30 -0.61 11.29
CA ASN A 82 0.55 -1.88 10.61
C ASN A 82 1.71 -2.64 11.25
N PRO A 83 1.57 -3.94 11.51
CA PRO A 83 2.66 -4.77 12.01
C PRO A 83 3.76 -4.98 10.96
N GLU A 84 3.40 -4.96 9.68
CA GLU A 84 4.27 -5.28 8.55
C GLU A 84 4.05 -4.29 7.39
N LYS A 85 5.05 -4.18 6.51
CA LYS A 85 4.91 -3.37 5.30
C LYS A 85 4.03 -4.09 4.27
N VAL A 86 3.21 -3.34 3.55
CA VAL A 86 2.41 -3.84 2.43
C VAL A 86 3.32 -4.36 1.32
N ILE A 87 3.02 -5.56 0.86
CA ILE A 87 3.62 -6.18 -0.31
C ILE A 87 2.79 -5.76 -1.51
N MET A 88 3.42 -5.15 -2.50
CA MET A 88 2.83 -4.71 -3.76
C MET A 88 3.46 -5.50 -4.90
N GLN A 89 2.61 -6.08 -5.73
CA GLN A 89 3.01 -6.96 -6.82
C GLN A 89 2.28 -6.60 -8.11
N LEU A 90 3.02 -6.53 -9.22
CA LEU A 90 2.48 -6.29 -10.55
C LEU A 90 2.48 -7.59 -11.35
N TYR A 91 1.32 -7.95 -11.89
CA TYR A 91 1.11 -9.17 -12.67
C TYR A 91 0.62 -8.87 -14.08
N ASP A 92 1.04 -9.74 -15.00
CA ASP A 92 0.55 -9.87 -16.37
C ASP A 92 -0.13 -11.22 -16.55
N GLY A 93 -1.46 -11.25 -16.47
CA GLY A 93 -2.21 -12.49 -16.24
C GLY A 93 -1.80 -13.09 -14.89
N ASP A 94 -1.32 -14.33 -14.91
CA ASP A 94 -0.82 -15.04 -13.73
C ASP A 94 0.69 -14.88 -13.51
N LYS A 95 1.38 -14.19 -14.44
CA LYS A 95 2.84 -13.99 -14.35
C LYS A 95 3.16 -12.80 -13.47
N LEU A 96 3.87 -13.03 -12.36
CA LEU A 96 4.48 -11.97 -11.57
C LEU A 96 5.59 -11.28 -12.37
N LEU A 97 5.52 -9.95 -12.49
CA LEU A 97 6.54 -9.14 -13.17
C LEU A 97 7.44 -8.41 -12.18
N TYR A 98 6.85 -7.80 -11.15
CA TYR A 98 7.56 -7.01 -10.14
C TYR A 98 6.93 -7.20 -8.78
N SER A 99 7.77 -7.13 -7.74
CA SER A 99 7.39 -7.17 -6.33
C SER A 99 8.24 -6.15 -5.58
N ASN A 100 7.65 -5.41 -4.65
CA ASN A 100 8.42 -4.60 -3.71
C ASN A 100 9.01 -5.43 -2.55
N PHE A 101 8.80 -6.74 -2.54
CA PHE A 101 9.41 -7.70 -1.63
C PHE A 101 10.21 -8.73 -2.42
N GLU A 102 11.54 -8.74 -2.24
CA GLU A 102 12.44 -9.66 -2.93
C GLU A 102 13.62 -10.02 -2.02
N GLY A 103 13.98 -11.32 -1.97
CA GLY A 103 15.12 -11.78 -1.17
C GLY A 103 15.03 -11.45 0.33
N GLY A 104 13.81 -11.34 0.88
CA GLY A 104 13.58 -10.94 2.27
C GLY A 104 13.69 -9.43 2.54
N LYS A 105 13.93 -8.62 1.51
CA LYS A 105 14.05 -7.16 1.62
C LYS A 105 12.78 -6.48 1.09
N MET A 106 12.34 -5.45 1.81
CA MET A 106 11.23 -4.58 1.41
C MET A 106 11.75 -3.30 0.78
N TYR A 107 11.26 -2.99 -0.41
CA TYR A 107 11.49 -1.76 -1.16
C TYR A 107 10.25 -0.85 -1.04
N SER A 108 10.44 0.46 -0.96
CA SER A 108 9.32 1.42 -0.88
C SER A 108 8.65 1.67 -2.23
N ALA A 109 9.37 1.41 -3.32
CA ALA A 109 8.89 1.61 -4.68
C ALA A 109 9.60 0.68 -5.66
N PHE A 110 8.97 0.48 -6.82
CA PHE A 110 9.62 -0.08 -8.01
C PHE A 110 9.17 0.68 -9.26
N GLU A 111 9.95 0.55 -10.33
CA GLU A 111 9.63 1.13 -11.63
C GLU A 111 9.47 0.05 -12.68
N PHE A 112 8.54 0.26 -13.61
CA PHE A 112 8.19 -0.68 -14.66
C PHE A 112 8.08 0.02 -16.02
N LEU A 113 8.92 -0.39 -16.97
CA LEU A 113 8.83 0.03 -18.35
C LEU A 113 7.81 -0.83 -19.11
N CYS A 114 6.64 -0.26 -19.38
CA CYS A 114 5.59 -0.96 -20.12
C CYS A 114 5.89 -0.93 -21.62
N ARG A 115 6.16 -2.10 -22.21
CA ARG A 115 6.44 -2.23 -23.66
C ARG A 115 5.19 -2.51 -24.50
N LYS A 116 4.07 -2.93 -23.89
CA LYS A 116 2.81 -3.28 -24.59
C LYS A 116 1.62 -2.72 -23.83
N THR A 117 0.76 -1.96 -24.52
CA THR A 117 -0.46 -1.42 -23.91
C THR A 117 -1.42 -2.55 -23.57
N LYS A 118 -1.75 -2.73 -22.29
CA LYS A 118 -2.76 -3.70 -21.83
C LYS A 118 -3.11 -3.50 -20.36
N VAL A 119 -4.06 -4.32 -19.90
CA VAL A 119 -4.44 -4.43 -18.49
C VAL A 119 -3.44 -5.30 -17.74
N TYR A 120 -3.03 -4.82 -16.58
CA TYR A 120 -2.21 -5.52 -15.58
C TYR A 120 -2.98 -5.63 -14.27
N SER A 121 -2.59 -6.58 -13.42
CA SER A 121 -3.13 -6.70 -12.07
C SER A 121 -2.12 -6.17 -11.06
N LEU A 122 -2.50 -5.16 -10.30
CA LEU A 122 -1.74 -4.66 -9.15
C LEU A 122 -2.34 -5.25 -7.88
N VAL A 123 -1.59 -6.09 -7.18
CA VAL A 123 -2.04 -6.84 -6.01
C VAL A 123 -1.31 -6.34 -4.77
N PHE A 124 -2.05 -6.09 -3.71
CA PHE A 124 -1.55 -5.65 -2.42
C PHE A 124 -1.89 -6.66 -1.35
N SER A 125 -0.94 -7.03 -0.51
CA SER A 125 -1.15 -7.96 0.60
C SER A 125 -0.26 -7.61 1.78
N PHE A 126 -0.58 -8.13 2.96
CA PHE A 126 0.34 -8.14 4.09
C PHE A 126 0.85 -9.57 4.32
N LYS A 127 2.06 -9.68 4.88
CA LYS A 127 2.69 -10.96 5.17
C LYS A 127 1.75 -11.81 6.05
N GLY A 128 1.52 -13.06 5.63
CA GLY A 128 0.62 -13.97 6.35
C GLY A 128 -0.87 -13.63 6.28
N GLY A 129 -1.29 -12.72 5.38
CA GLY A 129 -2.69 -12.29 5.30
C GLY A 129 -3.14 -11.46 6.50
N ALA A 130 -2.20 -10.73 7.11
CA ALA A 130 -2.49 -9.84 8.22
C ALA A 130 -3.43 -8.70 7.81
N GLU A 131 -4.16 -8.17 8.80
CA GLU A 131 -4.85 -6.90 8.63
C GLU A 131 -3.88 -5.74 8.59
N GLY A 132 -4.29 -4.67 7.93
CA GLY A 132 -3.50 -3.45 7.82
C GLY A 132 -4.05 -2.53 6.74
N CYS A 133 -3.54 -1.31 6.73
CA CYS A 133 -3.92 -0.32 5.74
C CYS A 133 -2.73 0.35 5.09
N ALA A 134 -2.83 0.63 3.80
CA ALA A 134 -1.76 1.27 3.05
C ALA A 134 -2.33 2.14 1.93
N LYS A 135 -1.51 3.06 1.44
CA LYS A 135 -1.77 3.80 0.20
C LYS A 135 -0.70 3.46 -0.81
N GLY A 136 -1.13 3.05 -2.00
CA GLY A 136 -0.27 2.92 -3.17
C GLY A 136 -0.47 4.12 -4.10
N VAL A 137 0.58 4.57 -4.76
CA VAL A 137 0.51 5.58 -5.84
C VAL A 137 1.20 5.03 -7.08
N MET A 138 0.55 5.20 -8.21
CA MET A 138 1.12 5.02 -9.55
C MET A 138 1.35 6.38 -10.18
N SER A 139 2.54 6.56 -10.73
CA SER A 139 2.94 7.78 -11.42
C SER A 139 3.71 7.49 -12.69
N LEU A 140 3.71 8.47 -13.60
CA LEU A 140 4.45 8.42 -14.85
C LEU A 140 5.81 9.09 -14.64
N VAL A 141 6.88 8.32 -14.85
CA VAL A 141 8.27 8.82 -14.80
C VAL A 141 8.61 9.47 -16.13
N LYS A 142 8.42 8.74 -17.23
CA LYS A 142 8.71 9.20 -18.58
C LYS A 142 7.87 8.45 -19.60
N GLN A 143 7.42 9.15 -20.62
CA GLN A 143 6.94 8.54 -21.85
C GLN A 143 8.03 8.65 -22.92
N TYR A 144 8.32 7.53 -23.57
CA TYR A 144 9.34 7.38 -24.58
C TYR A 144 8.73 7.43 -25.98
N THR A 145 9.55 7.89 -26.92
CA THR A 145 9.30 7.76 -28.35
C THR A 145 9.50 6.31 -28.81
N ALA A 146 9.01 5.99 -30.02
CA ALA A 146 9.23 4.67 -30.61
C ALA A 146 10.72 4.37 -30.86
N ALA A 147 11.51 5.40 -31.21
CA ALA A 147 12.95 5.26 -31.46
C ALA A 147 13.70 4.89 -30.18
N GLU A 148 13.47 5.62 -29.08
CA GLU A 148 14.13 5.36 -27.79
C GLU A 148 13.86 3.94 -27.26
N ILE A 149 12.61 3.46 -27.37
CA ILE A 149 12.22 2.12 -26.92
C ILE A 149 12.89 1.01 -27.75
N SER A 150 13.08 1.25 -29.05
CA SER A 150 13.68 0.26 -29.95
C SER A 150 15.19 0.13 -29.74
N SER A 151 15.83 1.16 -29.19
CA SER A 151 17.26 1.16 -28.84
C SER A 151 17.58 0.56 -27.45
N MET A 152 16.57 0.15 -26.67
CA MET A 152 16.68 -0.42 -25.31
C MET A 152 16.40 -1.92 -25.27
#